data_AF-A0A136JRM2-F1
#
_entry.id   AF-A0A136JRM2-F1
#
_cell.length_a   1.000
_cell.length_b   1.000
_cell.length_c   1.000
_cell.angle_alpha   90.00
_cell.angle_beta   90.00
_cell.angle_gamma   90.00
#
_symmetry.space_group_name_H-M   'P 1'
#
loop_
_entity.id
_entity.type
_entity.pdbx_description
1 polymer ?
#
loop_
_entity_poly.entity_id
_entity_poly.type
_entity_poly.pdbx_seq_one_letter_code
_entity_poly.pdbx_strand_id
1 'polypeptide(L)'
;MLHHNPRPVLLRVLREIYFFIENLVKKIYYFLFRPKTNGVKVIVINNGKILLLRTGYGKKKWVIPGGMVDKGESFEVAAKRELKEESGLEVDVLTFISSFYSEPEYKKDTVRFYVTYTNVEDLIIDDQEIIDANWFSFDELPPDRSGVVDKGIKMYNDWKMNKYNKIHFIGIGGIGMSALARYFLHEGKKVSGSDRSESLITKALAKEGVNIFSSQIADNISPDIDLVIYTEAMPKDHEEMMEAKKLGVPMMNYFEALGLVVNPYYLIAIAGTHGKTTTTAMMTDVLEEVGLDPTAVIGSLRSKTGSNFRAGKSKYAVVEACEYKRDFLHLEPDILVITNIELDHVDYYKDLSDVQSAFRDLALKVPDTGFIVADTTNDNIKPVLMGVVAKIIDYREFVSLTISLRQPGMHNRLNAGAVRAVVKALNIDQNLSDQALEKFSGTWRRFEYKGNFSVNDNKVEVYDDYGHHPTEIMVTISGARELFPKEYLTVVFQSHTYTRTHELFADFAKALAKADEVILLPIYAAREENVSGVSNEKLAVAIAEFGVKATVIQNPEEAVAFIKNDIYQNKGGVVMTMGAGDMTTNVAEELVG
;
A
#
# COMPACT_ATOMS: atom_id res chain seq x y z
N MET A 1 -31.08 -2.51 77.82
CA MET A 1 -31.28 -1.33 76.94
C MET A 1 -29.93 -0.64 76.79
N LEU A 2 -29.30 -0.76 75.62
CA LEU A 2 -28.01 -0.14 75.30
C LEU A 2 -28.27 1.25 74.71
N HIS A 3 -27.69 2.28 75.32
CA HIS A 3 -27.71 3.64 74.80
C HIS A 3 -26.86 3.73 73.51
N HIS A 4 -27.50 3.89 72.36
CA HIS A 4 -26.83 4.31 71.13
C HIS A 4 -26.66 5.83 71.12
N ASN A 5 -25.40 6.27 71.15
CA ASN A 5 -24.98 7.65 71.10
C ASN A 5 -25.05 8.15 69.63
N PRO A 6 -25.91 9.12 69.26
CA PRO A 6 -26.16 9.51 67.87
C PRO A 6 -25.09 10.43 67.25
N ARG A 7 -24.02 10.74 67.98
CA ARG A 7 -22.96 11.68 67.56
C ARG A 7 -22.17 11.32 66.27
N PRO A 8 -21.98 10.05 65.83
CA PRO A 8 -21.18 9.76 64.64
C PRO A 8 -21.84 10.10 63.30
N VAL A 9 -23.19 10.05 63.24
CA VAL A 9 -23.94 10.22 61.98
C VAL A 9 -24.07 11.70 61.61
N LEU A 10 -24.35 12.55 62.61
CA LEU A 10 -24.52 13.99 62.40
C LEU A 10 -23.22 14.65 61.93
N LEU A 11 -22.08 14.26 62.48
CA LEU A 11 -20.76 14.74 62.06
C LEU A 11 -20.40 14.33 60.62
N ARG A 12 -20.83 13.13 60.19
CA ARG A 12 -20.60 12.64 58.82
C ARG A 12 -21.45 13.41 57.81
N VAL A 13 -22.73 13.63 58.12
CA VAL A 13 -23.65 14.43 57.29
C VAL A 13 -23.18 15.88 57.19
N LEU A 14 -22.78 16.50 58.30
CA LEU A 14 -22.25 17.86 58.30
C LEU A 14 -20.96 17.99 57.50
N ARG A 15 -20.10 16.96 57.51
CA ARG A 15 -18.86 16.92 56.72
C ARG A 15 -19.16 16.81 55.22
N GLU A 16 -20.15 16.00 54.83
CA GLU A 16 -20.58 15.91 53.42
C GLU A 16 -21.26 17.19 52.93
N ILE A 17 -22.10 17.82 53.76
CA ILE A 17 -22.69 19.13 53.44
C ILE A 17 -21.60 20.20 53.30
N TYR A 18 -20.60 20.20 54.19
CA TYR A 18 -19.46 21.10 54.09
C TYR A 18 -18.68 20.90 52.79
N PHE A 19 -18.33 19.66 52.43
CA PHE A 19 -17.64 19.37 51.16
C PHE A 19 -18.48 19.71 49.94
N PHE A 20 -19.80 19.50 50.01
CA PHE A 20 -20.73 19.88 48.95
C PHE A 20 -20.77 21.40 48.76
N ILE A 21 -20.91 22.16 49.85
CA ILE A 21 -20.91 23.62 49.82
C ILE A 21 -19.55 24.15 49.37
N GLU A 22 -18.44 23.59 49.87
CA GLU A 22 -17.08 23.97 49.46
C GLU A 22 -16.87 23.73 47.96
N ASN A 23 -17.30 22.59 47.42
CA ASN A 23 -17.24 22.31 45.99
C ASN A 23 -18.16 23.22 45.17
N LEU A 24 -19.35 23.55 45.68
CA LEU A 24 -20.29 24.45 45.01
C LEU A 24 -19.74 25.88 44.98
N VAL A 25 -19.17 26.36 46.09
CA VAL A 25 -18.52 27.67 46.19
C VAL A 25 -17.29 27.73 45.29
N LYS A 26 -16.45 26.68 45.25
CA LYS A 26 -15.33 26.58 44.30
C LYS A 26 -15.83 26.65 42.86
N LYS A 27 -16.85 25.88 42.49
CA LYS A 27 -17.45 25.93 41.14
C LYS A 27 -17.98 27.32 40.78
N ILE A 28 -18.70 27.97 41.69
CA ILE A 28 -19.22 29.34 41.47
C ILE A 28 -18.08 30.35 41.36
N TYR A 29 -17.05 30.23 42.20
CA TYR A 29 -15.86 31.09 42.16
C TYR A 29 -15.08 30.93 40.85
N TYR A 30 -14.78 29.70 40.41
CA TYR A 30 -14.13 29.45 39.13
C TYR A 30 -15.01 29.87 37.94
N PHE A 31 -16.32 29.65 38.02
CA PHE A 31 -17.27 30.12 37.01
C PHE A 31 -17.28 31.66 36.88
N LEU A 32 -17.24 32.40 37.99
CA LEU A 32 -17.27 33.87 37.96
C LEU A 32 -15.90 34.51 37.68
N PHE A 33 -14.80 33.94 38.19
CA PHE A 33 -13.50 34.62 38.25
C PHE A 33 -12.35 33.95 37.48
N ARG A 34 -12.50 32.71 36.96
CA ARG A 34 -11.43 32.06 36.16
C ARG A 34 -11.19 32.82 34.83
N PRO A 35 -9.98 33.33 34.54
CA PRO A 35 -9.67 33.99 33.27
C PRO A 35 -9.67 33.00 32.09
N LYS A 36 -9.96 33.47 30.88
CA LYS A 36 -9.80 32.69 29.64
C LYS A 36 -8.31 32.43 29.42
N THR A 37 -7.93 31.20 29.13
CA THR A 37 -6.53 30.86 28.85
C THR A 37 -6.32 30.60 27.36
N ASN A 38 -5.27 31.20 26.82
CA ASN A 38 -4.78 30.98 25.46
C ASN A 38 -3.44 30.26 25.58
N GLY A 39 -3.30 29.13 24.88
CA GLY A 39 -2.07 28.36 24.85
C GLY A 39 -1.57 28.14 23.43
N VAL A 40 -0.31 27.75 23.32
CA VAL A 40 0.35 27.39 22.07
C VAL A 40 1.07 26.07 22.22
N LYS A 41 1.15 25.33 21.12
CA LYS A 41 1.93 24.09 21.01
C LYS A 41 2.69 24.06 19.70
N VAL A 42 3.94 23.60 19.72
CA VAL A 42 4.82 23.58 18.55
C VAL A 42 5.28 22.16 18.28
N ILE A 43 4.81 21.59 17.18
CA ILE A 43 5.27 20.30 16.65
C ILE A 43 6.58 20.56 15.91
N VAL A 44 7.68 20.14 16.51
CA VAL A 44 9.01 20.28 15.91
C VAL A 44 9.41 18.96 15.27
N ILE A 45 9.70 18.99 13.97
CA ILE A 45 10.11 17.82 13.19
C ILE A 45 11.59 17.93 12.82
N ASN A 46 12.37 16.90 13.12
CA ASN A 46 13.74 16.75 12.66
C ASN A 46 13.92 15.33 12.10
N ASN A 47 14.30 15.20 10.83
CA ASN A 47 14.54 13.92 10.16
C ASN A 47 13.42 12.88 10.37
N GLY A 48 12.16 13.33 10.27
CA GLY A 48 10.98 12.47 10.45
C GLY A 48 10.62 12.14 11.91
N LYS A 49 11.37 12.64 12.90
CA LYS A 49 11.10 12.47 14.33
C LYS A 49 10.45 13.72 14.91
N ILE A 50 9.61 13.53 15.93
CA ILE A 50 8.96 14.60 16.70
C ILE A 50 9.70 14.86 18.01
N LEU A 51 9.94 16.13 18.33
CA LEU A 51 10.42 16.53 19.64
C LEU A 51 9.31 16.41 20.69
N LEU A 52 9.58 15.69 21.78
CA LEU A 52 8.74 15.73 22.98
C LEU A 52 9.59 16.07 24.20
N LEU A 53 8.97 16.77 25.14
CA LEU A 53 9.58 17.21 26.40
C LEU A 53 8.90 16.50 27.57
N ARG A 54 9.65 16.19 28.63
CA ARG A 54 9.11 15.57 29.84
C ARG A 54 9.00 16.58 30.95
N THR A 55 7.80 16.77 31.49
CA THR A 55 7.56 17.75 32.55
C THR A 55 8.13 17.26 33.89
N GLY A 56 8.71 18.17 34.68
CA GLY A 56 9.19 17.91 36.04
C GLY A 56 8.08 17.85 37.10
N TYR A 57 6.93 18.46 36.80
CA TYR A 57 5.78 18.62 37.70
C TYR A 57 4.56 17.79 37.24
N GLY A 58 3.58 17.65 38.14
CA GLY A 58 2.34 16.92 37.86
C GLY A 58 2.56 15.42 37.64
N LYS A 59 1.97 14.86 36.58
CA LYS A 59 2.08 13.43 36.23
C LYS A 59 3.38 13.07 35.47
N LYS A 60 4.30 14.03 35.31
CA LYS A 60 5.60 13.85 34.62
C LYS A 60 5.50 13.21 33.23
N LYS A 61 4.57 13.73 32.44
CA LYS A 61 4.23 13.18 31.12
C LYS A 61 5.11 13.79 30.03
N TRP A 62 5.22 13.06 28.91
CA TRP A 62 5.75 13.63 27.67
C TRP A 62 4.72 14.52 26.98
N VAL A 63 5.16 15.69 26.53
CA VAL A 63 4.31 16.75 25.97
C VAL A 63 4.96 17.33 24.72
N ILE A 64 4.13 17.90 23.84
CA ILE A 64 4.59 18.78 22.76
C ILE A 64 5.05 20.10 23.41
N PRO A 65 6.19 20.69 23.00
CA PRO A 65 6.63 22.00 23.47
C PRO A 65 5.54 23.07 23.37
N GLY A 66 5.47 23.97 24.35
CA GLY A 66 4.64 25.16 24.33
C GLY A 66 3.90 25.43 25.64
N GLY A 67 3.51 26.68 25.85
CA GLY A 67 2.86 27.12 27.10
C GLY A 67 1.72 28.12 26.88
N MET A 68 1.58 29.04 27.84
CA MET A 68 0.53 30.04 27.85
C MET A 68 0.95 31.29 27.05
N VAL A 69 -0.02 31.99 26.49
CA VAL A 69 0.20 33.27 25.81
C VAL A 69 0.01 34.41 26.80
N ASP A 70 1.02 35.27 26.91
CA ASP A 70 0.98 36.41 27.82
C ASP A 70 0.04 37.53 27.32
N LYS A 71 -0.38 38.39 28.26
CA LYS A 71 -1.29 39.48 27.94
C LYS A 71 -0.63 40.49 27.01
N GLY A 72 -1.11 40.53 25.76
CA GLY A 72 -0.60 41.44 24.72
C GLY A 72 0.46 40.78 23.82
N GLU A 73 0.83 39.53 24.08
CA GLU A 73 1.73 38.74 23.25
C GLU A 73 0.97 38.11 22.06
N SER A 74 1.64 37.99 20.91
CA SER A 74 1.07 37.26 19.76
C SER A 74 1.30 35.76 19.93
N PHE A 75 0.43 34.93 19.36
CA PHE A 75 0.58 33.48 19.42
C PHE A 75 1.89 32.98 18.82
N GLU A 76 2.38 33.61 17.75
CA GLU A 76 3.64 33.19 17.12
C GLU A 76 4.85 33.57 17.99
N VAL A 77 4.82 34.76 18.62
CA VAL A 77 5.86 35.19 19.56
C VAL A 77 5.88 34.27 20.78
N ALA A 78 4.71 33.96 21.34
CA ALA A 78 4.59 33.00 22.44
C ALA A 78 5.13 31.62 22.05
N ALA A 79 4.77 31.12 20.86
CA ALA A 79 5.22 29.81 20.40
C ALA A 79 6.75 29.73 20.22
N LYS A 80 7.38 30.78 19.67
CA LYS A 80 8.84 30.89 19.55
C LYS A 80 9.51 31.02 20.92
N ARG A 81 8.96 31.85 21.81
CA ARG A 81 9.45 32.05 23.17
C ARG A 81 9.45 30.73 23.96
N GLU A 82 8.30 30.08 24.03
CA GLU A 82 8.13 28.82 24.77
C GLU A 82 9.02 27.71 24.22
N LEU A 83 9.11 27.57 22.89
CA LEU A 83 10.01 26.57 22.29
C LEU A 83 11.47 26.83 22.67
N LYS A 84 11.90 28.10 22.64
CA LYS A 84 13.26 28.49 23.03
C LYS A 84 13.51 28.27 24.52
N GLU A 85 12.56 28.61 25.38
CA GLU A 85 12.66 28.45 26.84
C GLU A 85 12.73 26.97 27.23
N GLU A 86 11.87 26.13 26.67
CA GLU A 86 11.76 24.72 27.08
C GLU A 86 12.80 23.78 26.43
N SER A 87 13.33 24.13 25.25
CA SER A 87 14.21 23.25 24.47
C SER A 87 15.49 23.90 23.91
N GLY A 88 15.65 25.22 24.07
CA GLY A 88 16.77 25.97 23.51
C GLY A 88 16.70 26.19 22.00
N LEU A 89 15.67 25.66 21.32
CA LEU A 89 15.55 25.75 19.86
C LEU A 89 15.05 27.13 19.42
N GLU A 90 15.84 27.79 18.60
CA GLU A 90 15.42 28.96 17.82
C GLU A 90 15.02 28.53 16.41
N VAL A 91 13.85 28.99 15.97
CA VAL A 91 13.29 28.66 14.65
C VAL A 91 12.81 29.92 13.95
N ASP A 92 13.16 30.05 12.67
CA ASP A 92 12.77 31.21 11.86
C ASP A 92 11.29 31.12 11.44
N VAL A 93 10.87 29.91 11.04
CA VAL A 93 9.56 29.66 10.43
C VAL A 93 8.67 28.84 11.37
N LEU A 94 7.50 29.37 11.69
CA LEU A 94 6.39 28.64 12.30
C LEU A 94 5.20 28.62 11.34
N THR A 95 4.67 27.43 11.05
CA THR A 95 3.46 27.29 10.24
C THR A 95 2.28 26.95 11.15
N PHE A 96 1.26 27.80 11.17
CA PHE A 96 0.01 27.49 11.88
C PHE A 96 -0.70 26.30 11.22
N ILE A 97 -1.04 25.27 12.01
CA ILE A 97 -1.73 24.08 11.49
C ILE A 97 -3.22 24.05 11.87
N SER A 98 -3.56 24.28 13.14
CA SER A 98 -4.95 24.20 13.62
C SER A 98 -5.11 24.75 15.04
N SER A 99 -6.35 24.92 15.51
CA SER A 99 -6.69 25.28 16.89
C SER A 99 -7.58 24.24 17.54
N PHE A 100 -7.30 23.94 18.81
CA PHE A 100 -8.15 23.12 19.67
C PHE A 100 -8.87 24.01 20.68
N TYR A 101 -10.18 23.77 20.85
CA TYR A 101 -11.00 24.45 21.84
C TYR A 101 -11.42 23.45 22.91
N SER A 102 -11.27 23.81 24.18
CA SER A 102 -11.83 23.03 25.28
C SER A 102 -12.78 23.90 26.10
N GLU A 103 -13.92 23.33 26.50
CA GLU A 103 -14.93 24.02 27.32
C GLU A 103 -15.12 23.38 28.71
N PRO A 104 -14.07 23.26 29.54
CA PRO A 104 -14.25 22.89 30.94
C PRO A 104 -15.04 24.00 31.65
N GLU A 105 -16.11 23.60 32.36
CA GLU A 105 -16.90 24.49 33.23
C GLU A 105 -17.49 25.73 32.50
N TYR A 106 -17.93 25.56 31.26
CA TYR A 106 -18.59 26.58 30.44
C TYR A 106 -17.71 27.78 30.00
N LYS A 107 -16.37 27.62 30.00
CA LYS A 107 -15.42 28.62 29.48
C LYS A 107 -14.53 28.02 28.39
N LYS A 108 -14.43 28.70 27.24
CA LYS A 108 -13.59 28.32 26.08
C LYS A 108 -12.12 28.66 26.33
N ASP A 109 -11.31 27.64 26.57
CA ASP A 109 -9.84 27.70 26.51
C ASP A 109 -9.40 27.35 25.07
N THR A 110 -8.45 28.10 24.50
CA THR A 110 -7.99 27.93 23.11
C THR A 110 -6.51 27.56 23.08
N VAL A 111 -6.15 26.47 22.40
CA VAL A 111 -4.76 26.06 22.17
C VAL A 111 -4.49 26.06 20.67
N ARG A 112 -3.50 26.84 20.22
CA ARG A 112 -3.07 26.86 18.82
C ARG A 112 -1.88 25.94 18.59
N PHE A 113 -1.93 25.16 17.52
CA PHE A 113 -0.83 24.31 17.10
C PHE A 113 -0.09 24.93 15.92
N TYR A 114 1.24 24.88 16.00
CA TYR A 114 2.16 25.23 14.94
C TYR A 114 3.04 24.02 14.61
N VAL A 115 3.59 23.99 13.40
CA VAL A 115 4.63 23.05 13.00
C VAL A 115 5.86 23.81 12.51
N THR A 116 7.03 23.25 12.80
CA THR A 116 8.32 23.71 12.27
C THR A 116 9.23 22.53 11.99
N TYR A 117 10.20 22.75 11.12
CA TYR A 117 11.20 21.76 10.73
C TYR A 117 12.58 22.30 11.08
N THR A 118 13.43 21.46 11.65
CA THR A 118 14.79 21.83 12.04
C THR A 118 15.76 20.70 11.73
N ASN A 119 17.02 21.06 11.52
CA ASN A 119 18.15 20.13 11.44
C ASN A 119 19.02 20.18 12.72
N VAL A 120 18.61 20.96 13.72
CA VAL A 120 19.32 21.09 15.00
C VAL A 120 18.96 19.89 15.88
N GLU A 121 19.98 19.13 16.30
CA GLU A 121 19.80 17.96 17.17
C GLU A 121 20.02 18.28 18.64
N ASP A 122 20.93 19.21 18.94
CA ASP A 122 21.26 19.61 20.30
C ASP A 122 20.11 20.36 20.96
N LEU A 123 19.67 19.85 22.12
CA LEU A 123 18.60 20.42 22.92
C LEU A 123 19.18 20.98 24.23
N ILE A 124 18.73 22.15 24.63
CA ILE A 124 19.07 22.76 25.92
C ILE A 124 17.78 22.88 26.73
N ILE A 125 17.62 22.04 27.74
CA ILE A 125 16.42 22.01 28.57
C ILE A 125 16.54 22.97 29.77
N ASP A 126 15.45 23.63 30.11
CA ASP A 126 15.29 24.34 31.39
C ASP A 126 14.90 23.34 32.49
N ASP A 127 15.83 23.10 33.42
CA ASP A 127 15.73 22.10 34.48
C ASP A 127 14.68 22.42 35.56
N GLN A 128 14.07 23.60 35.52
CA GLN A 128 12.98 23.97 36.44
C GLN A 128 11.64 23.34 36.04
N GLU A 129 11.33 23.31 34.75
CA GLU A 129 10.04 22.84 34.22
C GLU A 129 10.16 21.53 33.45
N ILE A 130 11.26 21.33 32.72
CA ILE A 130 11.50 20.21 31.83
C ILE A 130 12.68 19.38 32.35
N ILE A 131 12.43 18.11 32.61
CA ILE A 131 13.44 17.20 33.17
C ILE A 131 14.10 16.31 32.13
N ASP A 132 13.54 16.28 30.92
CA ASP A 132 14.04 15.45 29.82
C ASP A 132 13.49 15.99 28.49
N ALA A 133 14.21 15.78 27.40
CA ALA A 133 13.78 16.12 26.05
C ALA A 133 14.39 15.13 25.06
N ASN A 134 13.58 14.64 24.13
CA ASN A 134 14.05 13.63 23.20
C ASN A 134 13.28 13.67 21.87
N TRP A 135 13.94 13.15 20.83
CA TRP A 135 13.40 12.98 19.50
C TRP A 135 12.79 11.58 19.37
N PHE A 136 11.48 11.50 19.17
CA PHE A 136 10.75 10.26 19.04
C PHE A 136 10.34 10.00 17.60
N SER A 137 10.39 8.76 17.16
CA SER A 137 9.65 8.36 15.96
C SER A 137 8.14 8.53 16.23
N PHE A 138 7.35 8.78 15.18
CA PHE A 138 5.88 8.82 15.29
C PHE A 138 5.28 7.48 15.74
N ASP A 139 6.01 6.39 15.53
CA ASP A 139 5.60 5.03 15.93
C ASP A 139 6.11 4.63 17.33
N GLU A 140 7.20 5.26 17.80
CA GLU A 140 7.84 4.98 19.09
C GLU A 140 7.58 6.10 20.10
N LEU A 141 6.32 6.55 20.16
CA LEU A 141 5.95 7.59 21.10
C LEU A 141 5.96 7.05 22.53
N PRO A 142 6.45 7.84 23.49
CA PRO A 142 6.55 7.38 24.87
C PRO A 142 5.15 7.07 25.43
N PRO A 143 4.98 5.96 26.16
CA PRO A 143 3.68 5.51 26.64
C PRO A 143 3.07 6.44 27.70
N ASP A 144 3.91 7.14 28.45
CA ASP A 144 3.53 8.11 29.47
C ASP A 144 3.28 9.53 28.91
N ARG A 145 2.96 9.66 27.61
CA ARG A 145 2.64 10.96 27.01
C ARG A 145 1.27 11.52 27.39
N SER A 146 1.09 12.81 27.17
CA SER A 146 -0.20 13.49 27.30
C SER A 146 -1.08 13.25 26.07
N GLY A 147 -2.40 13.19 26.24
CA GLY A 147 -3.33 13.07 25.11
C GLY A 147 -3.35 14.29 24.17
N VAL A 148 -2.63 15.36 24.52
CA VAL A 148 -2.38 16.51 23.63
C VAL A 148 -1.37 16.12 22.55
N VAL A 149 -0.44 15.21 22.84
CA VAL A 149 0.52 14.67 21.86
C VAL A 149 -0.22 13.97 20.73
N ASP A 150 -1.09 13.00 21.06
CA ASP A 150 -1.85 12.25 20.05
C ASP A 150 -2.73 13.16 19.19
N LYS A 151 -3.35 14.17 19.81
CA LYS A 151 -4.14 15.19 19.09
C LYS A 151 -3.27 16.03 18.15
N GLY A 152 -2.10 16.47 18.62
CA GLY A 152 -1.16 17.26 17.82
C GLY A 152 -0.67 16.48 16.61
N ILE A 153 -0.29 15.20 16.79
CA ILE A 153 0.14 14.32 15.71
C ILE A 153 -0.98 14.12 14.68
N LYS A 154 -2.21 13.84 15.14
CA LYS A 154 -3.37 13.77 14.24
C LYS A 154 -3.54 15.06 13.45
N MET A 155 -3.49 16.22 14.11
CA MET A 155 -3.61 17.53 13.45
C MET A 155 -2.47 17.78 12.45
N TYR A 156 -1.26 17.35 12.75
CA TYR A 156 -0.12 17.43 11.84
C TYR A 156 -0.34 16.59 10.58
N ASN A 157 -0.80 15.35 10.74
CA ASN A 157 -1.09 14.46 9.62
C ASN A 157 -2.24 15.00 8.76
N ASP A 158 -3.33 15.44 9.40
CA ASP A 158 -4.47 16.08 8.72
C ASP A 158 -4.02 17.33 7.93
N TRP A 159 -3.12 18.14 8.49
CA TRP A 159 -2.54 19.30 7.82
C TRP A 159 -1.62 18.91 6.66
N LYS A 160 -0.75 17.91 6.85
CA LYS A 160 0.21 17.42 5.84
C LYS A 160 -0.50 16.97 4.57
N MET A 161 -1.65 16.28 4.71
CA MET A 161 -2.47 15.80 3.60
C MET A 161 -3.35 16.88 2.96
N ASN A 162 -3.83 17.85 3.74
CA ASN A 162 -4.64 18.96 3.22
C ASN A 162 -3.83 20.05 2.53
N LYS A 163 -2.50 20.04 2.68
CA LYS A 163 -1.58 20.98 2.02
C LYS A 163 -1.62 20.92 0.49
N TYR A 164 -1.80 19.73 -0.07
CA TYR A 164 -1.74 19.51 -1.52
C TYR A 164 -3.16 19.41 -2.10
N ASN A 165 -3.49 20.28 -3.05
CA ASN A 165 -4.79 20.31 -3.71
C ASN A 165 -4.71 20.05 -5.22
N LYS A 166 -3.65 20.52 -5.89
CA LYS A 166 -3.34 20.24 -7.29
C LYS A 166 -2.10 19.37 -7.37
N ILE A 167 -2.28 18.13 -7.84
CA ILE A 167 -1.23 17.12 -7.87
C ILE A 167 -1.04 16.67 -9.31
N HIS A 168 0.23 16.67 -9.76
CA HIS A 168 0.60 16.23 -11.09
C HIS A 168 1.43 14.95 -11.04
N PHE A 169 1.08 13.96 -11.87
CA PHE A 169 1.74 12.67 -11.92
C PHE A 169 2.58 12.53 -13.20
N ILE A 170 3.84 12.13 -13.08
CA ILE A 170 4.71 11.83 -14.22
C ILE A 170 4.85 10.30 -14.36
N GLY A 171 4.35 9.74 -15.46
CA GLY A 171 4.19 8.29 -15.65
C GLY A 171 2.90 7.75 -15.03
N ILE A 172 1.80 8.51 -15.18
CA ILE A 172 0.51 8.23 -14.51
C ILE A 172 -0.14 6.91 -14.94
N GLY A 173 0.23 6.37 -16.12
CA GLY A 173 -0.26 5.10 -16.65
C GLY A 173 0.30 3.86 -15.93
N GLY A 174 1.33 4.01 -15.09
CA GLY A 174 1.83 2.93 -14.26
C GLY A 174 0.78 2.41 -13.28
N ILE A 175 0.83 1.11 -12.95
CA ILE A 175 -0.21 0.48 -12.12
C ILE A 175 -0.27 1.09 -10.71
N GLY A 176 0.88 1.33 -10.05
CA GLY A 176 0.91 1.99 -8.75
C GLY A 176 0.52 3.47 -8.85
N MET A 177 1.06 4.18 -9.85
CA MET A 177 0.81 5.61 -10.08
C MET A 177 -0.67 5.91 -10.31
N SER A 178 -1.34 5.12 -11.14
CA SER A 178 -2.76 5.27 -11.42
C SER A 178 -3.65 4.98 -10.20
N ALA A 179 -3.29 4.00 -9.37
CA ALA A 179 -4.01 3.74 -8.13
C ALA A 179 -3.92 4.93 -7.15
N LEU A 180 -2.72 5.53 -7.04
CA LEU A 180 -2.50 6.69 -6.19
C LEU A 180 -3.17 7.96 -6.75
N ALA A 181 -3.19 8.13 -8.07
CA ALA A 181 -3.96 9.17 -8.73
C ALA A 181 -5.46 9.06 -8.41
N ARG A 182 -6.02 7.84 -8.45
CA ARG A 182 -7.40 7.57 -8.04
C ARG A 182 -7.66 7.87 -6.57
N TYR A 183 -6.71 7.58 -5.68
CA TYR A 183 -6.81 7.95 -4.28
C TYR A 183 -6.95 9.47 -4.12
N PHE A 184 -6.04 10.27 -4.71
CA PHE A 184 -6.13 11.72 -4.58
C PHE A 184 -7.39 12.30 -5.23
N LEU A 185 -7.83 11.73 -6.34
CA LEU A 185 -9.10 12.11 -6.96
C LEU A 185 -10.28 11.82 -6.03
N HIS A 186 -10.29 10.66 -5.37
CA HIS A 186 -11.30 10.30 -4.36
C HIS A 186 -11.30 11.25 -3.16
N GLU A 187 -10.11 11.69 -2.70
CA GLU A 187 -9.95 12.70 -1.65
C GLU A 187 -10.30 14.13 -2.11
N GLY A 188 -10.91 14.28 -3.29
CA GLY A 188 -11.40 15.56 -3.82
C GLY A 188 -10.30 16.49 -4.33
N LYS A 189 -9.09 15.97 -4.57
CA LYS A 189 -7.97 16.75 -5.12
C LYS A 189 -8.11 16.88 -6.64
N LYS A 190 -7.50 17.93 -7.19
CA LYS A 190 -7.35 18.11 -8.64
C LYS A 190 -6.13 17.33 -9.10
N VAL A 191 -6.37 16.30 -9.90
CA VAL A 191 -5.33 15.40 -10.40
C VAL A 191 -5.09 15.64 -11.88
N SER A 192 -3.82 15.72 -12.26
CA SER A 192 -3.36 15.70 -13.63
C SER A 192 -2.17 14.75 -13.78
N GLY A 193 -1.80 14.39 -14.99
CA GLY A 193 -0.55 13.69 -15.21
C GLY A 193 -0.23 13.39 -16.66
N SER A 194 1.01 12.98 -16.89
CA SER A 194 1.55 12.68 -18.20
C SER A 194 1.94 11.21 -18.30
N ASP A 195 1.89 10.66 -19.51
CA ASP A 195 2.49 9.38 -19.84
C ASP A 195 3.00 9.39 -21.30
N ARG A 196 3.94 8.50 -21.63
CA ARG A 196 4.57 8.42 -22.96
C ARG A 196 3.64 7.84 -24.01
N SER A 197 2.70 7.00 -23.58
CA SER A 197 1.78 6.29 -24.45
C SER A 197 0.40 6.26 -23.84
N GLU A 198 -0.60 6.37 -24.70
CA GLU A 198 -1.98 6.10 -24.32
C GLU A 198 -2.16 4.61 -23.99
N SER A 199 -2.85 4.29 -22.90
CA SER A 199 -3.11 2.92 -22.44
C SER A 199 -4.54 2.79 -21.92
N LEU A 200 -4.99 1.55 -21.65
CA LEU A 200 -6.30 1.32 -21.02
C LEU A 200 -6.43 2.07 -19.68
N ILE A 201 -5.33 2.17 -18.93
CA ILE A 201 -5.28 2.85 -17.63
C ILE A 201 -5.42 4.37 -17.82
N THR A 202 -4.67 4.99 -18.73
CA THR A 202 -4.75 6.45 -18.93
C THR A 202 -6.10 6.86 -19.51
N LYS A 203 -6.69 6.05 -20.40
CA LYS A 203 -8.08 6.22 -20.88
C LYS A 203 -9.09 6.15 -19.75
N ALA A 204 -8.93 5.20 -18.81
CA ALA A 204 -9.83 5.08 -17.66
C ALA A 204 -9.72 6.30 -16.74
N LEU A 205 -8.50 6.72 -16.40
CA LEU A 205 -8.28 7.92 -15.58
C LEU A 205 -8.87 9.20 -16.21
N ALA A 206 -8.74 9.37 -17.52
CA ALA A 206 -9.35 10.49 -18.23
C ALA A 206 -10.88 10.50 -18.09
N LYS A 207 -11.52 9.32 -18.20
CA LYS A 207 -12.98 9.17 -17.98
C LYS A 207 -13.38 9.42 -16.53
N GLU A 208 -12.50 9.12 -15.58
CA GLU A 208 -12.70 9.37 -14.15
C GLU A 208 -12.54 10.87 -13.79
N GLY A 209 -12.04 11.71 -14.70
CA GLY A 209 -11.92 13.16 -14.52
C GLY A 209 -10.50 13.66 -14.28
N VAL A 210 -9.49 12.81 -14.46
CA VAL A 210 -8.08 13.21 -14.42
C VAL A 210 -7.71 13.93 -15.72
N ASN A 211 -6.98 15.04 -15.62
CA ASN A 211 -6.44 15.71 -16.81
C ASN A 211 -5.16 15.00 -17.29
N ILE A 212 -5.23 14.30 -18.42
CA ILE A 212 -4.11 13.52 -18.98
C ILE A 212 -3.43 14.27 -20.11
N PHE A 213 -2.09 14.37 -20.04
CA PHE A 213 -1.25 14.92 -21.09
C PHE A 213 -0.56 13.79 -21.86
N SER A 214 -0.66 13.79 -23.19
CA SER A 214 -0.07 12.78 -24.07
C SER A 214 1.42 13.01 -24.38
N SER A 215 1.95 14.18 -24.03
CA SER A 215 3.35 14.56 -24.18
C SER A 215 3.91 14.90 -22.82
N GLN A 216 5.15 14.49 -22.52
CA GLN A 216 5.83 14.77 -21.24
C GLN A 216 6.77 15.98 -21.40
N ILE A 217 6.22 17.19 -21.37
CA ILE A 217 6.94 18.45 -21.67
C ILE A 217 6.85 19.43 -20.50
N ALA A 218 7.82 20.34 -20.41
CA ALA A 218 7.89 21.33 -19.32
C ALA A 218 6.58 22.10 -19.08
N ASP A 219 5.85 22.46 -20.15
CA ASP A 219 4.60 23.24 -20.10
C ASP A 219 3.46 22.58 -19.32
N ASN A 220 3.54 21.27 -19.06
CA ASN A 220 2.56 20.57 -18.23
C ASN A 220 2.69 20.94 -16.74
N ILE A 221 3.84 21.50 -16.34
CA ILE A 221 4.08 21.96 -14.97
C ILE A 221 3.82 23.45 -14.88
N SER A 222 2.78 23.80 -14.12
CA SER A 222 2.41 25.18 -13.85
C SER A 222 2.70 25.58 -12.39
N PRO A 223 2.92 26.88 -12.09
CA PRO A 223 3.25 27.35 -10.74
C PRO A 223 2.17 27.11 -9.67
N ASP A 224 0.95 26.77 -10.08
CA ASP A 224 -0.17 26.44 -9.20
C ASP A 224 -0.28 24.95 -8.86
N ILE A 225 0.65 24.11 -9.34
CA ILE A 225 0.78 22.71 -8.88
C ILE A 225 1.40 22.70 -7.49
N ASP A 226 0.76 21.99 -6.55
CA ASP A 226 1.20 21.92 -5.17
C ASP A 226 2.20 20.77 -4.92
N LEU A 227 2.14 19.71 -5.75
CA LEU A 227 2.97 18.52 -5.64
C LEU A 227 3.10 17.81 -7.00
N VAL A 228 4.32 17.37 -7.32
CA VAL A 228 4.58 16.44 -8.42
C VAL A 228 4.92 15.06 -7.85
N ILE A 229 4.24 14.02 -8.32
CA ILE A 229 4.53 12.62 -8.01
C ILE A 229 5.09 11.96 -9.27
N TYR A 230 6.20 11.24 -9.17
CA TYR A 230 6.83 10.61 -10.32
C TYR A 230 7.20 9.15 -10.06
N THR A 231 7.25 8.34 -11.13
CA THR A 231 7.79 6.98 -11.09
C THR A 231 9.31 7.01 -11.14
N GLU A 232 9.96 6.11 -10.40
CA GLU A 232 11.42 5.96 -10.42
C GLU A 232 12.00 5.61 -11.80
N ALA A 233 11.16 5.14 -12.74
CA ALA A 233 11.56 4.86 -14.10
C ALA A 233 11.87 6.14 -14.93
N MET A 234 11.62 7.33 -14.37
CA MET A 234 11.89 8.59 -15.06
C MET A 234 13.39 8.95 -15.06
N PRO A 235 13.93 9.39 -16.21
CA PRO A 235 15.32 9.83 -16.29
C PRO A 235 15.49 11.16 -15.54
N LYS A 236 16.71 11.42 -15.04
CA LYS A 236 16.98 12.60 -14.20
C LYS A 236 16.84 13.94 -14.92
N ASP A 237 16.95 13.94 -16.24
CA ASP A 237 16.82 15.09 -17.14
C ASP A 237 15.41 15.24 -17.72
N HIS A 238 14.42 14.52 -17.18
CA HIS A 238 13.03 14.62 -17.61
C HIS A 238 12.49 16.05 -17.53
N GLU A 239 11.92 16.56 -18.62
CA GLU A 239 11.55 17.97 -18.77
C GLU A 239 10.59 18.47 -17.67
N GLU A 240 9.53 17.72 -17.38
CA GLU A 240 8.58 18.06 -16.31
C GLU A 240 9.25 18.11 -14.91
N MET A 241 10.18 17.19 -14.62
CA MET A 241 10.89 17.18 -13.34
C MET A 241 11.83 18.38 -13.21
N MET A 242 12.49 18.75 -14.31
CA MET A 242 13.37 19.91 -14.38
C MET A 242 12.59 21.22 -14.20
N GLU A 243 11.42 21.34 -14.82
CA GLU A 243 10.57 22.52 -14.65
C GLU A 243 9.98 22.59 -13.23
N ALA A 244 9.51 21.48 -12.66
CA ALA A 244 9.05 21.43 -11.28
C ALA A 244 10.14 21.90 -10.30
N LYS A 245 11.38 21.45 -10.49
CA LYS A 245 12.54 21.89 -9.71
C LYS A 245 12.82 23.39 -9.87
N LYS A 246 12.75 23.92 -11.09
CA LYS A 246 12.96 25.35 -11.38
C LYS A 246 11.88 26.23 -10.76
N LEU A 247 10.62 25.78 -10.76
CA LEU A 247 9.49 26.46 -10.14
C LEU A 247 9.43 26.28 -8.61
N GLY A 248 10.26 25.41 -8.04
CA GLY A 248 10.27 25.11 -6.60
C GLY A 248 9.08 24.27 -6.15
N VAL A 249 8.43 23.56 -7.07
CA VAL A 249 7.31 22.65 -6.76
C VAL A 249 7.87 21.40 -6.06
N PRO A 250 7.35 21.02 -4.88
CA PRO A 250 7.77 19.79 -4.20
C PRO A 250 7.59 18.57 -5.09
N MET A 251 8.53 17.63 -5.03
CA MET A 251 8.47 16.36 -5.76
C MET A 251 8.59 15.18 -4.80
N MET A 252 7.83 14.12 -5.04
CA MET A 252 7.93 12.83 -4.35
C MET A 252 7.96 11.71 -5.37
N ASN A 253 8.75 10.67 -5.12
CA ASN A 253 8.61 9.43 -5.88
C ASN A 253 7.30 8.72 -5.47
N TYR A 254 6.90 7.71 -6.26
CA TYR A 254 5.70 6.91 -5.99
C TYR A 254 5.63 6.37 -4.55
N PHE A 255 6.73 5.83 -4.04
CA PHE A 255 6.77 5.13 -2.75
C PHE A 255 6.72 6.08 -1.56
N GLU A 256 7.38 7.23 -1.65
CA GLU A 256 7.26 8.33 -0.68
C GLU A 256 5.80 8.82 -0.60
N ALA A 257 5.17 9.01 -1.76
CA ALA A 257 3.79 9.46 -1.83
C ALA A 257 2.79 8.38 -1.37
N LEU A 258 3.09 7.10 -1.62
CA LEU A 258 2.31 5.98 -1.08
C LEU A 258 2.38 5.97 0.45
N GLY A 259 3.57 6.04 1.05
CA GLY A 259 3.76 6.08 2.50
C GLY A 259 3.04 7.28 3.14
N LEU A 260 3.13 8.45 2.51
CA LEU A 260 2.36 9.64 2.93
C LEU A 260 0.86 9.36 3.03
N VAL A 261 0.31 8.59 2.08
CA VAL A 261 -1.12 8.28 1.99
C VAL A 261 -1.55 7.18 2.96
N VAL A 262 -0.76 6.12 3.11
CA VAL A 262 -1.24 4.89 3.77
C VAL A 262 -0.79 4.69 5.22
N ASN A 263 0.33 5.29 5.65
CA ASN A 263 0.80 5.19 7.03
C ASN A 263 -0.19 5.78 8.09
N PRO A 264 -1.06 6.76 7.77
CA PRO A 264 -2.10 7.19 8.72
C PRO A 264 -3.19 6.15 9.02
N TYR A 265 -3.27 5.06 8.26
CA TYR A 265 -4.25 3.98 8.45
C TYR A 265 -3.69 2.87 9.36
N TYR A 266 -4.56 1.98 9.82
CA TYR A 266 -4.15 0.66 10.31
C TYR A 266 -3.70 -0.18 9.12
N LEU A 267 -2.39 -0.24 8.89
CA LEU A 267 -1.79 -0.65 7.62
C LEU A 267 -1.47 -2.14 7.59
N ILE A 268 -2.03 -2.83 6.60
CA ILE A 268 -1.71 -4.22 6.24
C ILE A 268 -0.82 -4.17 4.98
N ALA A 269 0.48 -4.35 5.17
CA ALA A 269 1.46 -4.36 4.09
C ALA A 269 1.81 -5.80 3.70
N ILE A 270 1.81 -6.08 2.40
CA ILE A 270 2.08 -7.41 1.87
C ILE A 270 3.36 -7.37 1.04
N ALA A 271 4.41 -7.94 1.60
CA ALA A 271 5.75 -8.00 1.05
C ALA A 271 6.15 -9.44 0.68
N GLY A 272 7.24 -9.56 -0.08
CA GLY A 272 7.87 -10.83 -0.44
C GLY A 272 8.29 -10.84 -1.90
N THR A 273 9.16 -11.75 -2.32
CA THR A 273 9.64 -11.76 -3.72
C THR A 273 8.48 -12.06 -4.68
N HIS A 274 7.70 -13.11 -4.41
CA HIS A 274 6.57 -13.54 -5.24
C HIS A 274 5.23 -13.48 -4.50
N GLY A 275 4.12 -13.34 -5.25
CA GLY A 275 2.76 -13.49 -4.73
C GLY A 275 2.18 -12.26 -4.01
N LYS A 276 2.92 -11.13 -3.97
CA LYS A 276 2.49 -9.88 -3.33
C LYS A 276 1.15 -9.39 -3.85
N THR A 277 1.04 -9.20 -5.17
CA THR A 277 -0.16 -8.65 -5.81
C THR A 277 -1.38 -9.54 -5.60
N THR A 278 -1.25 -10.85 -5.81
CA THR A 278 -2.35 -11.80 -5.59
C THR A 278 -2.81 -11.82 -4.14
N THR A 279 -1.87 -11.88 -3.19
CA THR A 279 -2.18 -11.85 -1.75
C THR A 279 -2.84 -10.53 -1.34
N THR A 280 -2.41 -9.40 -1.90
CA THR A 280 -2.99 -8.07 -1.68
C THR A 280 -4.44 -8.00 -2.18
N ALA A 281 -4.69 -8.53 -3.37
CA ALA A 281 -6.04 -8.60 -3.91
C ALA A 281 -6.94 -9.55 -3.09
N MET A 282 -6.46 -10.75 -2.74
CA MET A 282 -7.20 -11.68 -1.88
C MET A 282 -7.53 -11.06 -0.52
N MET A 283 -6.57 -10.41 0.13
CA MET A 283 -6.77 -9.73 1.41
C MET A 283 -7.83 -8.63 1.30
N THR A 284 -7.77 -7.83 0.22
CA THR A 284 -8.74 -6.77 -0.05
C THR A 284 -10.15 -7.33 -0.22
N ASP A 285 -10.32 -8.39 -1.02
CA ASP A 285 -11.60 -9.08 -1.24
C ASP A 285 -12.17 -9.65 0.05
N VAL A 286 -11.33 -10.29 0.87
CA VAL A 286 -11.74 -10.85 2.17
C VAL A 286 -12.21 -9.75 3.11
N LEU A 287 -11.43 -8.67 3.29
CA LEU A 287 -11.82 -7.56 4.17
C LEU A 287 -13.07 -6.82 3.68
N GLU A 288 -13.26 -6.72 2.36
CA GLU A 288 -14.47 -6.18 1.76
C GLU A 288 -15.70 -7.06 2.07
N GLU A 289 -15.61 -8.37 1.86
CA GLU A 289 -16.72 -9.31 2.07
C GLU A 289 -17.12 -9.43 3.56
N VAL A 290 -16.14 -9.38 4.48
CA VAL A 290 -16.42 -9.41 5.93
C VAL A 290 -16.85 -8.06 6.51
N GLY A 291 -16.99 -7.03 5.67
CA GLY A 291 -17.53 -5.72 6.06
C GLY A 291 -16.55 -4.81 6.80
N LEU A 292 -15.24 -5.09 6.74
CA LEU A 292 -14.21 -4.21 7.31
C LEU A 292 -13.86 -3.03 6.39
N ASP A 293 -14.30 -3.05 5.13
CA ASP A 293 -14.29 -1.89 4.21
C ASP A 293 -12.93 -1.14 4.13
N PRO A 294 -11.85 -1.80 3.67
CA PRO A 294 -10.51 -1.21 3.67
C PRO A 294 -10.28 -0.27 2.50
N THR A 295 -9.44 0.75 2.68
CA THR A 295 -8.79 1.41 1.54
C THR A 295 -7.71 0.47 0.98
N ALA A 296 -7.55 0.37 -0.34
CA ALA A 296 -6.52 -0.49 -0.91
C ALA A 296 -5.87 0.10 -2.16
N VAL A 297 -4.54 -0.07 -2.23
CA VAL A 297 -3.70 0.24 -3.40
C VAL A 297 -3.00 -1.05 -3.82
N ILE A 298 -3.31 -1.53 -5.03
CA ILE A 298 -2.98 -2.89 -5.47
C ILE A 298 -2.09 -2.83 -6.72
N GLY A 299 -1.05 -3.67 -6.79
CA GLY A 299 -0.13 -3.75 -7.93
C GLY A 299 -0.72 -4.34 -9.21
N SER A 300 -2.03 -4.55 -9.30
CA SER A 300 -2.76 -4.98 -10.50
C SER A 300 -4.24 -4.56 -10.39
N LEU A 301 -4.96 -4.59 -11.52
CA LEU A 301 -6.41 -4.40 -11.52
C LEU A 301 -7.06 -5.67 -10.96
N ARG A 302 -8.00 -5.53 -10.01
CA ARG A 302 -8.79 -6.66 -9.53
C ARG A 302 -9.77 -7.08 -10.63
N SER A 303 -9.82 -8.36 -11.00
CA SER A 303 -10.73 -8.85 -12.05
C SER A 303 -12.21 -8.60 -11.69
N LYS A 304 -12.54 -8.56 -10.40
CA LYS A 304 -13.89 -8.23 -9.91
C LYS A 304 -14.33 -6.79 -10.23
N THR A 305 -13.42 -5.82 -10.22
CA THR A 305 -13.77 -4.38 -10.28
C THR A 305 -13.16 -3.64 -11.46
N GLY A 306 -12.15 -4.22 -12.13
CA GLY A 306 -11.36 -3.53 -13.15
C GLY A 306 -10.52 -2.38 -12.60
N SER A 307 -10.35 -2.29 -11.27
CA SER A 307 -9.61 -1.20 -10.60
C SER A 307 -8.50 -1.76 -9.71
N ASN A 308 -7.41 -1.01 -9.62
CA ASN A 308 -6.27 -1.20 -8.71
C ASN A 308 -6.37 -0.34 -7.44
N PHE A 309 -7.41 0.49 -7.34
CA PHE A 309 -7.72 1.30 -6.17
C PHE A 309 -9.10 0.94 -5.63
N ARG A 310 -9.19 0.80 -4.31
CA ARG A 310 -10.45 0.67 -3.57
C ARG A 310 -10.52 1.78 -2.53
N ALA A 311 -11.54 2.63 -2.62
CA ALA A 311 -11.85 3.58 -1.57
C ALA A 311 -12.63 2.89 -0.44
N GLY A 312 -12.03 2.80 0.75
CA GLY A 312 -12.70 2.35 1.96
C GLY A 312 -13.07 3.51 2.86
N LYS A 313 -13.94 3.26 3.84
CA LYS A 313 -14.34 4.24 4.87
C LYS A 313 -13.85 3.86 6.26
N SER A 314 -13.22 2.70 6.41
CA SER A 314 -12.71 2.23 7.68
C SER A 314 -11.30 2.76 7.96
N LYS A 315 -10.76 2.36 9.11
CA LYS A 315 -9.37 2.63 9.49
C LYS A 315 -8.35 1.76 8.75
N TYR A 316 -8.76 0.71 8.02
CA TYR A 316 -7.83 -0.26 7.44
C TYR A 316 -7.33 0.19 6.07
N ALA A 317 -6.03 0.02 5.83
CA ALA A 317 -5.45 0.09 4.50
C ALA A 317 -4.74 -1.22 4.13
N VAL A 318 -4.83 -1.63 2.87
CA VAL A 318 -4.09 -2.78 2.33
C VAL A 318 -3.22 -2.33 1.17
N VAL A 319 -1.93 -2.63 1.23
CA VAL A 319 -0.99 -2.28 0.16
C VAL A 319 -0.02 -3.42 -0.15
N GLU A 320 0.41 -3.44 -1.41
CA GLU A 320 1.60 -4.17 -1.82
C GLU A 320 2.86 -3.40 -1.39
N ALA A 321 3.80 -4.09 -0.75
CA ALA A 321 5.08 -3.55 -0.32
C ALA A 321 6.20 -4.09 -1.23
N CYS A 322 6.71 -3.22 -2.11
CA CYS A 322 7.76 -3.55 -3.07
C CYS A 322 9.15 -3.42 -2.43
N GLU A 323 9.92 -4.50 -2.47
CA GLU A 323 11.28 -4.57 -1.96
C GLU A 323 12.31 -3.88 -2.87
N TYR A 324 11.98 -3.61 -4.13
CA TYR A 324 12.91 -2.97 -5.06
C TYR A 324 13.45 -1.66 -4.46
N LYS A 325 14.78 -1.49 -4.51
CA LYS A 325 15.53 -0.37 -3.90
C LYS A 325 15.24 -0.07 -2.43
N ARG A 326 14.67 -1.02 -1.68
CA ARG A 326 14.21 -0.84 -0.29
C ARG A 326 13.10 0.20 -0.15
N ASP A 327 12.36 0.48 -1.21
CA ASP A 327 11.34 1.55 -1.21
C ASP A 327 10.15 1.27 -0.29
N PHE A 328 9.84 0.00 -0.03
CA PHE A 328 8.87 -0.38 1.01
C PHE A 328 9.19 0.16 2.41
N LEU A 329 10.41 0.68 2.67
CA LEU A 329 10.80 1.28 3.95
C LEU A 329 10.14 2.64 4.16
N HIS A 330 9.44 3.19 3.16
CA HIS A 330 8.55 4.33 3.37
C HIS A 330 7.23 3.94 4.08
N LEU A 331 6.94 2.65 4.22
CA LEU A 331 5.76 2.14 4.90
C LEU A 331 6.01 1.91 6.40
N GLU A 332 4.95 2.09 7.18
CA GLU A 332 4.90 1.85 8.63
C GLU A 332 3.74 0.88 8.95
N PRO A 333 3.93 -0.44 8.78
CA PRO A 333 2.84 -1.41 8.86
C PRO A 333 2.46 -1.83 10.28
N ASP A 334 1.16 -1.95 10.57
CA ASP A 334 0.63 -2.63 11.76
C ASP A 334 0.59 -4.16 11.60
N ILE A 335 0.35 -4.62 10.37
CA ILE A 335 0.44 -6.02 9.98
C ILE A 335 1.35 -6.13 8.76
N LEU A 336 2.45 -6.86 8.90
CA LEU A 336 3.34 -7.19 7.79
C LEU A 336 3.17 -8.65 7.40
N VAL A 337 2.81 -8.90 6.15
CA VAL A 337 2.84 -10.24 5.54
C VAL A 337 4.12 -10.39 4.73
N ILE A 338 4.86 -11.47 4.95
CA ILE A 338 6.04 -11.84 4.15
C ILE A 338 5.74 -13.19 3.49
N THR A 339 5.41 -13.18 2.19
CA THR A 339 5.03 -14.39 1.45
C THR A 339 6.21 -15.35 1.28
N ASN A 340 7.36 -14.83 0.85
CA ASN A 340 8.63 -15.54 0.64
C ASN A 340 9.77 -14.53 0.45
N ILE A 341 11.03 -15.00 0.55
CA ILE A 341 12.23 -14.22 0.25
C ILE A 341 13.18 -15.07 -0.58
N GLU A 342 13.56 -14.55 -1.74
CA GLU A 342 14.58 -15.10 -2.63
C GLU A 342 15.52 -13.96 -3.08
N LEU A 343 16.66 -14.32 -3.68
CA LEU A 343 17.52 -13.32 -4.32
C LEU A 343 16.87 -12.87 -5.63
N ASP A 344 16.46 -11.61 -5.67
CA ASP A 344 15.90 -10.94 -6.85
C ASP A 344 16.47 -9.51 -6.92
N HIS A 345 16.22 -8.81 -8.03
CA HIS A 345 16.72 -7.45 -8.28
C HIS A 345 18.24 -7.32 -8.08
N VAL A 346 19.00 -8.24 -8.69
CA VAL A 346 20.47 -8.33 -8.59
C VAL A 346 21.20 -7.09 -9.15
N ASP A 347 20.47 -6.20 -9.82
CA ASP A 347 20.92 -4.87 -10.22
C ASP A 347 21.03 -3.88 -9.04
N TYR A 348 20.34 -4.16 -7.93
CA TYR A 348 20.39 -3.37 -6.69
C TYR A 348 20.93 -4.19 -5.51
N TYR A 349 20.37 -5.37 -5.25
CA TYR A 349 20.76 -6.20 -4.12
C TYR A 349 22.00 -7.01 -4.41
N LYS A 350 22.97 -6.94 -3.50
CA LYS A 350 24.25 -7.64 -3.66
C LYS A 350 24.12 -9.16 -3.56
N ASP A 351 23.36 -9.62 -2.57
CA ASP A 351 23.17 -11.03 -2.23
C ASP A 351 21.90 -11.21 -1.38
N LEU A 352 21.55 -12.45 -1.07
CA LEU A 352 20.36 -12.76 -0.27
C LEU A 352 20.39 -12.11 1.13
N SER A 353 21.57 -11.93 1.72
CA SER A 353 21.69 -11.29 3.04
C SER A 353 21.32 -9.81 2.96
N ASP A 354 21.62 -9.14 1.84
CA ASP A 354 21.22 -7.76 1.58
C ASP A 354 19.70 -7.63 1.46
N VAL A 355 19.05 -8.51 0.69
CA VAL A 355 17.57 -8.60 0.61
C VAL A 355 16.97 -8.84 2.01
N GLN A 356 17.48 -9.82 2.74
CA GLN A 356 17.02 -10.13 4.10
C GLN A 356 17.16 -8.93 5.04
N SER A 357 18.23 -8.15 4.91
CA SER A 357 18.41 -6.95 5.74
C SER A 357 17.35 -5.88 5.44
N ALA A 358 16.97 -5.69 4.17
CA ALA A 358 15.89 -4.76 3.82
C ALA A 358 14.53 -5.21 4.39
N PHE A 359 14.19 -6.50 4.27
CA PHE A 359 12.98 -7.06 4.87
C PHE A 359 13.00 -6.99 6.39
N ARG A 360 14.18 -7.17 7.00
CA ARG A 360 14.38 -7.03 8.44
C ARG A 360 14.12 -5.59 8.90
N ASP A 361 14.64 -4.60 8.18
CA ASP A 361 14.41 -3.19 8.48
C ASP A 361 12.91 -2.86 8.45
N LEU A 362 12.15 -3.42 7.49
CA LEU A 362 10.70 -3.28 7.45
C LEU A 362 9.99 -4.02 8.60
N ALA A 363 10.41 -5.26 8.89
CA ALA A 363 9.83 -6.07 9.97
C ALA A 363 10.02 -5.45 11.36
N LEU A 364 11.15 -4.76 11.57
CA LEU A 364 11.43 -4.03 12.82
C LEU A 364 10.54 -2.79 13.02
N LYS A 365 9.91 -2.27 11.96
CA LYS A 365 8.94 -1.15 12.07
C LYS A 365 7.58 -1.60 12.59
N VAL A 366 7.28 -2.90 12.59
CA VAL A 366 5.99 -3.39 13.08
C VAL A 366 5.94 -3.26 14.61
N PRO A 367 4.93 -2.56 15.18
CA PRO A 367 4.87 -2.33 16.61
C PRO A 367 4.62 -3.63 17.39
N ASP A 368 4.89 -3.62 18.70
CA ASP A 368 4.65 -4.75 19.62
C ASP A 368 3.17 -5.17 19.71
N THR A 369 2.27 -4.24 19.44
CA THR A 369 0.82 -4.46 19.31
C THR A 369 0.41 -5.04 17.96
N GLY A 370 1.30 -4.99 16.96
CA GLY A 370 1.11 -5.46 15.60
C GLY A 370 1.44 -6.94 15.38
N PHE A 371 1.40 -7.35 14.12
CA PHE A 371 1.59 -8.75 13.72
C PHE A 371 2.53 -8.90 12.52
N ILE A 372 3.36 -9.94 12.54
CA ILE A 372 4.12 -10.40 11.37
C ILE A 372 3.60 -11.77 10.97
N VAL A 373 3.12 -11.90 9.74
CA VAL A 373 2.62 -13.14 9.15
C VAL A 373 3.67 -13.65 8.16
N ALA A 374 4.34 -14.75 8.49
CA ALA A 374 5.43 -15.29 7.67
C ALA A 374 5.59 -16.80 7.88
N ASP A 375 6.26 -17.48 6.95
CA ASP A 375 6.63 -18.89 7.10
C ASP A 375 7.86 -19.02 8.02
N THR A 376 7.63 -19.42 9.28
CA THR A 376 8.68 -19.44 10.31
C THR A 376 9.68 -20.58 10.13
N THR A 377 9.34 -21.55 9.28
CA THR A 377 10.19 -22.71 9.01
C THR A 377 11.19 -22.47 7.90
N ASN A 378 11.02 -21.41 7.08
CA ASN A 378 11.91 -21.07 5.97
C ASN A 378 13.21 -20.40 6.42
N ASP A 379 14.35 -20.96 5.99
CA ASP A 379 15.68 -20.46 6.34
C ASP A 379 15.97 -19.06 5.79
N ASN A 380 15.31 -18.64 4.71
CA ASN A 380 15.42 -17.28 4.19
C ASN A 380 14.64 -16.26 5.02
N ILE A 381 13.64 -16.70 5.79
CA ILE A 381 12.78 -15.83 6.62
C ILE A 381 13.33 -15.70 8.04
N LYS A 382 13.89 -16.77 8.63
CA LYS A 382 14.36 -16.78 10.03
C LYS A 382 15.25 -15.57 10.40
N PRO A 383 16.23 -15.13 9.56
CA PRO A 383 17.06 -13.96 9.88
C PRO A 383 16.28 -12.64 9.95
N VAL A 384 15.19 -12.52 9.18
CA VAL A 384 14.32 -11.34 9.15
C VAL A 384 13.56 -11.18 10.46
N LEU A 385 13.14 -12.31 11.05
CA LEU A 385 12.32 -12.33 12.27
C LEU A 385 13.12 -12.11 13.56
N MET A 386 14.46 -12.12 13.54
CA MET A 386 15.23 -11.98 14.78
C MET A 386 14.99 -10.60 15.42
N GLY A 387 14.75 -10.53 16.72
CA GLY A 387 14.66 -9.23 17.44
C GLY A 387 13.43 -8.37 17.12
N VAL A 388 12.48 -8.85 16.31
CA VAL A 388 11.18 -8.19 16.17
C VAL A 388 10.39 -8.30 17.47
N VAL A 389 9.63 -7.26 17.81
CA VAL A 389 8.79 -7.22 19.02
C VAL A 389 7.33 -7.59 18.74
N ALA A 390 6.92 -7.50 17.47
CA ALA A 390 5.59 -7.84 17.00
C ALA A 390 5.27 -9.33 17.18
N LYS A 391 3.97 -9.66 17.27
CA LYS A 391 3.53 -11.06 17.36
C LYS A 391 3.68 -11.76 16.02
N ILE A 392 4.38 -12.89 16.00
CA ILE A 392 4.58 -13.68 14.79
C ILE A 392 3.47 -14.73 14.66
N ILE A 393 2.88 -14.86 13.47
CA ILE A 393 1.92 -15.91 13.11
C ILE A 393 2.50 -16.70 11.94
N ASP A 394 2.65 -18.01 12.10
CA ASP A 394 3.05 -18.88 11.00
C ASP A 394 1.87 -19.16 10.07
N TYR A 395 1.92 -18.62 8.85
CA TYR A 395 0.81 -18.80 7.92
C TYR A 395 0.68 -20.24 7.40
N ARG A 396 1.70 -21.09 7.54
CA ARG A 396 1.63 -22.49 7.11
C ARG A 396 0.57 -23.27 7.87
N GLU A 397 0.30 -22.91 9.12
CA GLU A 397 -0.77 -23.51 9.94
C GLU A 397 -2.18 -23.21 9.38
N PHE A 398 -2.30 -22.21 8.51
CA PHE A 398 -3.55 -21.75 7.92
C PHE A 398 -3.69 -22.15 6.45
N VAL A 399 -2.78 -22.95 5.91
CA VAL A 399 -2.89 -23.44 4.53
C VAL A 399 -3.96 -24.54 4.48
N SER A 400 -4.97 -24.35 3.63
CA SER A 400 -5.99 -25.37 3.36
C SER A 400 -5.72 -26.04 2.02
N LEU A 401 -5.61 -27.37 2.03
CA LEU A 401 -5.52 -28.18 0.81
C LEU A 401 -6.89 -28.46 0.19
N THR A 402 -7.98 -28.24 0.93
CA THR A 402 -9.35 -28.55 0.50
C THR A 402 -10.15 -27.33 0.08
N ILE A 403 -9.65 -26.12 0.33
CA ILE A 403 -10.31 -24.88 -0.13
C ILE A 403 -10.37 -24.86 -1.66
N SER A 404 -11.54 -24.52 -2.22
CA SER A 404 -11.79 -24.52 -3.66
C SER A 404 -11.47 -23.16 -4.28
N LEU A 405 -10.18 -22.86 -4.44
CA LEU A 405 -9.75 -21.62 -5.12
C LEU A 405 -9.97 -21.71 -6.63
N ARG A 406 -10.43 -20.61 -7.24
CA ARG A 406 -10.50 -20.47 -8.71
C ARG A 406 -9.12 -20.35 -9.34
N GLN A 407 -8.17 -19.76 -8.64
CA GLN A 407 -6.78 -19.70 -9.06
C GLN A 407 -6.02 -20.93 -8.53
N PRO A 408 -5.46 -21.78 -9.41
CA PRO A 408 -4.88 -23.05 -9.01
C PRO A 408 -3.44 -22.91 -8.49
N GLY A 409 -2.89 -24.03 -8.04
CA GLY A 409 -1.49 -24.13 -7.63
C GLY A 409 -1.25 -23.91 -6.15
N MET A 410 -0.23 -24.61 -5.64
CA MET A 410 0.16 -24.53 -4.24
C MET A 410 0.57 -23.10 -3.84
N HIS A 411 1.16 -22.31 -4.74
CA HIS A 411 1.51 -20.92 -4.46
C HIS A 411 0.28 -20.07 -4.10
N ASN A 412 -0.85 -20.24 -4.79
CA ASN A 412 -2.08 -19.52 -4.45
C ASN A 412 -2.74 -20.02 -3.17
N ARG A 413 -2.60 -21.31 -2.85
CA ARG A 413 -3.00 -21.86 -1.55
C ARG A 413 -2.14 -21.32 -0.40
N LEU A 414 -0.83 -21.09 -0.63
CA LEU A 414 0.05 -20.42 0.34
C LEU A 414 -0.35 -18.96 0.53
N ASN A 415 -0.61 -18.23 -0.56
CA ASN A 415 -1.14 -16.85 -0.51
C ASN A 415 -2.45 -16.77 0.28
N ALA A 416 -3.38 -17.70 0.02
CA ALA A 416 -4.64 -17.81 0.77
C ALA A 416 -4.39 -18.13 2.26
N GLY A 417 -3.42 -18.99 2.57
CA GLY A 417 -2.99 -19.27 3.95
C GLY A 417 -2.49 -18.01 4.67
N ALA A 418 -1.69 -17.17 4.00
CA ALA A 418 -1.26 -15.88 4.53
C ALA A 418 -2.43 -14.95 4.83
N VAL A 419 -3.43 -14.87 3.94
CA VAL A 419 -4.65 -14.09 4.18
C VAL A 419 -5.44 -14.63 5.37
N ARG A 420 -5.62 -15.95 5.48
CA ARG A 420 -6.30 -16.59 6.62
C ARG A 420 -5.59 -16.33 7.96
N ALA A 421 -4.27 -16.29 7.95
CA ALA A 421 -3.47 -15.91 9.11
C ALA A 421 -3.69 -14.43 9.52
N VAL A 422 -3.80 -13.50 8.56
CA VAL A 422 -4.17 -12.10 8.84
C VAL A 422 -5.60 -12.01 9.43
N VAL A 423 -6.55 -12.75 8.87
CA VAL A 423 -7.94 -12.85 9.38
C VAL A 423 -7.94 -13.34 10.83
N LYS A 424 -7.07 -14.29 11.16
CA LYS A 424 -6.87 -14.76 12.55
C LYS A 424 -6.30 -13.66 13.44
N ALA A 425 -5.29 -12.90 12.97
CA ALA A 425 -4.70 -11.77 13.69
C ALA A 425 -5.76 -10.70 14.01
N LEU A 426 -6.67 -10.44 13.08
CA LEU A 426 -7.79 -9.50 13.22
C LEU A 426 -8.97 -10.07 14.01
N ASN A 427 -8.87 -11.32 14.51
CA ASN A 427 -9.90 -12.02 15.28
C ASN A 427 -11.25 -12.14 14.53
N ILE A 428 -11.18 -12.46 13.24
CA ILE A 428 -12.33 -12.67 12.35
C ILE A 428 -12.58 -14.18 12.18
N ASP A 429 -13.85 -14.57 11.97
CA ASP A 429 -14.23 -15.96 11.65
C ASP A 429 -13.59 -16.42 10.33
N GLN A 430 -12.87 -17.53 10.39
CA GLN A 430 -12.19 -18.15 9.26
C GLN A 430 -13.17 -18.59 8.16
N ASN A 431 -14.39 -18.99 8.53
CA ASN A 431 -15.39 -19.42 7.54
C ASN A 431 -15.77 -18.29 6.57
N LEU A 432 -15.80 -17.04 7.05
CA LEU A 432 -16.09 -15.89 6.20
C LEU A 432 -14.94 -15.62 5.22
N SER A 433 -13.69 -15.79 5.68
CA SER A 433 -12.54 -15.67 4.78
C SER A 433 -12.50 -16.77 3.72
N ASP A 434 -12.88 -18.00 4.08
CA ASP A 434 -12.90 -19.12 3.14
C ASP A 434 -13.94 -18.87 2.02
N GLN A 435 -15.14 -18.40 2.38
CA GLN A 435 -16.17 -18.03 1.40
C GLN A 435 -15.73 -16.91 0.46
N ALA A 436 -15.00 -15.91 0.96
CA ALA A 436 -14.49 -14.81 0.14
C ALA A 436 -13.37 -15.29 -0.80
N LEU A 437 -12.45 -16.13 -0.30
CA LEU A 437 -11.35 -16.70 -1.08
C LEU A 437 -11.84 -17.64 -2.20
N GLU A 438 -12.90 -18.43 -1.97
CA GLU A 438 -13.53 -19.28 -3.00
C GLU A 438 -14.20 -18.46 -4.13
N LYS A 439 -14.63 -17.23 -3.83
CA LYS A 439 -15.22 -16.31 -4.81
C LYS A 439 -14.17 -15.44 -5.51
N PHE A 440 -12.94 -15.38 -5.02
CA PHE A 440 -11.87 -14.53 -5.55
C PHE A 440 -11.67 -14.80 -7.05
N SER A 441 -11.88 -13.77 -7.86
CA SER A 441 -11.84 -13.87 -9.33
C SER A 441 -10.45 -13.68 -9.93
N GLY A 442 -9.46 -13.34 -9.10
CA GLY A 442 -8.10 -13.09 -9.53
C GLY A 442 -7.78 -11.61 -9.77
N THR A 443 -6.62 -11.40 -10.39
CA THR A 443 -6.15 -10.08 -10.83
C THR A 443 -5.89 -10.11 -12.32
N TRP A 444 -5.96 -8.94 -12.94
CA TRP A 444 -5.76 -8.75 -14.37
C TRP A 444 -4.51 -9.46 -14.86
N ARG A 445 -4.71 -10.33 -15.86
CA ARG A 445 -3.68 -11.15 -16.52
C ARG A 445 -2.89 -12.06 -15.58
N ARG A 446 -3.51 -12.62 -14.54
CA ARG A 446 -2.90 -13.65 -13.65
C ARG A 446 -3.85 -14.83 -13.51
N PHE A 447 -3.68 -15.82 -14.36
CA PHE A 447 -4.62 -16.94 -14.52
C PHE A 447 -6.08 -16.43 -14.55
N GLU A 448 -6.31 -15.34 -15.28
CA GLU A 448 -7.57 -14.60 -15.24
C GLU A 448 -8.61 -15.31 -16.08
N TYR A 449 -9.74 -15.69 -15.49
CA TYR A 449 -10.86 -16.23 -16.25
C TYR A 449 -11.55 -15.13 -17.05
N LYS A 450 -11.47 -15.22 -18.38
CA LYS A 450 -12.05 -14.23 -19.31
C LYS A 450 -13.48 -14.55 -19.67
N GLY A 451 -13.88 -15.82 -19.59
CA GLY A 451 -15.21 -16.28 -19.95
C GLY A 451 -15.16 -17.63 -20.66
N ASN A 452 -16.23 -17.95 -21.38
CA ASN A 452 -16.29 -19.15 -22.21
C ASN A 452 -17.05 -18.86 -23.49
N PHE A 453 -16.78 -19.65 -24.52
CA PHE A 453 -17.59 -19.72 -25.73
C PHE A 453 -18.00 -21.16 -25.99
N SER A 454 -18.91 -21.35 -26.94
CA SER A 454 -19.35 -22.69 -27.35
C SER A 454 -19.23 -22.86 -28.86
N VAL A 455 -18.73 -24.02 -29.28
CA VAL A 455 -18.70 -24.45 -30.68
C VAL A 455 -19.41 -25.78 -30.79
N ASN A 456 -20.52 -25.84 -31.54
CA ASN A 456 -21.35 -27.04 -31.67
C ASN A 456 -21.68 -27.69 -30.31
N ASP A 457 -22.15 -26.88 -29.35
CA ASP A 457 -22.47 -27.25 -27.96
C ASP A 457 -21.27 -27.69 -27.08
N ASN A 458 -20.04 -27.69 -27.61
CA ASN A 458 -18.84 -27.92 -26.82
C ASN A 458 -18.40 -26.63 -26.14
N LYS A 459 -18.36 -26.63 -24.80
CA LYS A 459 -17.89 -25.50 -24.00
C LYS A 459 -16.37 -25.40 -24.04
N VAL A 460 -15.86 -24.19 -24.26
CA VAL A 460 -14.43 -23.87 -24.18
C VAL A 460 -14.23 -22.71 -23.22
N GLU A 461 -13.44 -22.93 -22.17
CA GLU A 461 -13.10 -21.90 -21.20
C GLU A 461 -11.87 -21.11 -21.65
N VAL A 462 -11.86 -19.79 -21.41
CA VAL A 462 -10.80 -18.89 -21.83
C VAL A 462 -10.17 -18.23 -20.62
N TYR A 463 -8.85 -18.37 -20.51
CA TYR A 463 -8.03 -17.78 -19.46
C TYR A 463 -6.91 -16.93 -20.08
N ASP A 464 -6.53 -15.85 -19.39
CA ASP A 464 -5.40 -14.98 -19.78
C ASP A 464 -4.36 -14.88 -18.66
N ASP A 465 -3.08 -14.92 -19.04
CA ASP A 465 -1.96 -14.83 -18.11
C ASP A 465 -0.79 -14.01 -18.69
N TYR A 466 -0.18 -13.19 -17.85
CA TYR A 466 0.94 -12.33 -18.22
C TYR A 466 2.27 -13.08 -18.38
N GLY A 467 2.32 -14.36 -17.97
CA GLY A 467 3.51 -15.19 -18.01
C GLY A 467 4.20 -15.15 -19.37
N HIS A 468 5.44 -14.69 -19.38
CA HIS A 468 6.23 -14.47 -20.59
C HIS A 468 7.68 -14.98 -20.44
N HIS A 469 8.03 -15.50 -19.26
CA HIS A 469 9.23 -16.29 -19.01
C HIS A 469 8.90 -17.80 -18.99
N PRO A 470 9.80 -18.71 -19.44
CA PRO A 470 9.52 -20.15 -19.49
C PRO A 470 9.05 -20.75 -18.16
N THR A 471 9.63 -20.32 -17.03
CA THR A 471 9.21 -20.76 -15.69
C THR A 471 7.75 -20.40 -15.40
N GLU A 472 7.35 -19.17 -15.71
CA GLU A 472 5.97 -18.69 -15.51
C GLU A 472 5.00 -19.48 -16.39
N ILE A 473 5.34 -19.66 -17.67
CA ILE A 473 4.57 -20.46 -18.62
C ILE A 473 4.36 -21.88 -18.08
N MET A 474 5.42 -22.50 -17.58
CA MET A 474 5.36 -23.84 -17.03
C MET A 474 4.47 -23.92 -15.79
N VAL A 475 4.53 -22.93 -14.90
CA VAL A 475 3.68 -22.85 -13.70
C VAL A 475 2.21 -22.67 -14.09
N THR A 476 1.91 -21.75 -15.02
CA THR A 476 0.55 -21.49 -15.51
C THR A 476 -0.04 -22.73 -16.20
N ILE A 477 0.68 -23.37 -17.11
CA ILE A 477 0.21 -24.60 -17.76
C ILE A 477 0.00 -25.73 -16.74
N SER A 478 0.89 -25.86 -15.75
CA SER A 478 0.72 -26.86 -14.68
C SER A 478 -0.53 -26.58 -13.83
N GLY A 479 -0.81 -25.31 -13.51
CA GLY A 479 -2.04 -24.90 -12.85
C GLY A 479 -3.29 -25.19 -13.68
N ALA A 480 -3.24 -24.96 -14.99
CA ALA A 480 -4.32 -25.34 -15.90
C ALA A 480 -4.56 -26.85 -15.92
N ARG A 481 -3.50 -27.67 -15.89
CA ARG A 481 -3.63 -29.14 -15.79
C ARG A 481 -4.13 -29.61 -14.43
N GLU A 482 -3.86 -28.88 -13.35
CA GLU A 482 -4.46 -29.17 -12.04
C GLU A 482 -5.98 -28.99 -12.07
N LEU A 483 -6.47 -27.89 -12.65
CA LEU A 483 -7.91 -27.62 -12.78
C LEU A 483 -8.59 -28.50 -13.84
N PHE A 484 -7.91 -28.71 -14.96
CA PHE A 484 -8.45 -29.34 -16.15
C PHE A 484 -7.62 -30.56 -16.57
N PRO A 485 -7.57 -31.62 -15.74
CA PRO A 485 -6.66 -32.74 -15.97
C PRO A 485 -6.99 -33.58 -17.21
N LYS A 486 -8.20 -33.44 -17.77
CA LYS A 486 -8.69 -34.22 -18.92
C LYS A 486 -9.08 -33.38 -20.13
N GLU A 487 -9.12 -32.06 -19.98
CA GLU A 487 -9.55 -31.17 -21.05
C GLU A 487 -8.41 -30.89 -22.03
N TYR A 488 -8.77 -30.66 -23.29
CA TYR A 488 -7.82 -30.24 -24.32
C TYR A 488 -7.39 -28.79 -24.04
N LEU A 489 -6.08 -28.54 -23.91
CA LEU A 489 -5.52 -27.24 -23.58
C LEU A 489 -4.77 -26.67 -24.79
N THR A 490 -5.29 -25.58 -25.32
CA THR A 490 -4.60 -24.76 -26.33
C THR A 490 -3.94 -23.57 -25.66
N VAL A 491 -2.65 -23.37 -25.90
CA VAL A 491 -1.93 -22.17 -25.46
C VAL A 491 -1.74 -21.23 -26.64
N VAL A 492 -2.21 -19.99 -26.52
CA VAL A 492 -1.91 -18.90 -27.47
C VAL A 492 -0.83 -18.03 -26.86
N PHE A 493 0.36 -18.05 -27.43
CA PHE A 493 1.53 -17.41 -26.84
C PHE A 493 2.10 -16.30 -27.71
N GLN A 494 2.45 -15.18 -27.08
CA GLN A 494 3.24 -14.11 -27.68
C GLN A 494 4.53 -13.90 -26.89
N SER A 495 5.67 -14.19 -27.51
CA SER A 495 6.99 -13.93 -26.92
C SER A 495 7.24 -12.44 -26.72
N HIS A 496 7.89 -12.09 -25.61
CA HIS A 496 8.31 -10.71 -25.32
C HIS A 496 9.82 -10.55 -25.57
N THR A 497 10.14 -9.75 -26.58
CA THR A 497 11.47 -9.43 -27.15
C THR A 497 12.22 -10.57 -27.86
N TYR A 498 13.08 -10.18 -28.81
CA TYR A 498 13.88 -11.11 -29.61
C TYR A 498 15.01 -11.71 -28.76
N THR A 499 15.66 -10.89 -27.95
CA THR A 499 16.80 -11.28 -27.11
C THR A 499 16.39 -12.39 -26.15
N ARG A 500 15.30 -12.20 -25.40
CA ARG A 500 14.79 -13.21 -24.48
C ARG A 500 14.39 -14.50 -25.18
N THR A 501 13.69 -14.39 -26.32
CA THR A 501 13.27 -15.56 -27.10
C THR A 501 14.48 -16.37 -27.58
N HIS A 502 15.56 -15.70 -27.97
CA HIS A 502 16.79 -16.35 -28.41
C HIS A 502 17.55 -17.00 -27.24
N GLU A 503 17.75 -16.28 -26.14
CA GLU A 503 18.54 -16.75 -25.00
C GLU A 503 17.88 -17.94 -24.29
N LEU A 504 16.55 -17.95 -24.19
CA LEU A 504 15.77 -18.97 -23.50
C LEU A 504 15.04 -19.92 -24.46
N PHE A 505 15.51 -20.01 -25.71
CA PHE A 505 14.78 -20.66 -26.80
C PHE A 505 14.39 -22.12 -26.49
N ALA A 506 15.34 -22.91 -25.99
CA ALA A 506 15.09 -24.31 -25.64
C ALA A 506 14.10 -24.45 -24.46
N ASP A 507 14.17 -23.54 -23.49
CA ASP A 507 13.28 -23.54 -22.33
C ASP A 507 11.86 -23.13 -22.72
N PHE A 508 11.69 -22.17 -23.64
CA PHE A 508 10.39 -21.83 -24.21
C PHE A 508 9.77 -23.04 -24.91
N ALA A 509 10.52 -23.71 -25.80
CA ALA A 509 10.03 -24.88 -26.52
C ALA A 509 9.55 -25.97 -25.54
N LYS A 510 10.37 -26.27 -24.52
CA LYS A 510 10.06 -27.25 -23.48
C LYS A 510 8.85 -26.85 -22.62
N ALA A 511 8.72 -25.58 -22.26
CA ALA A 511 7.62 -25.11 -21.42
C ALA A 511 6.29 -25.15 -22.17
N LEU A 512 6.26 -24.65 -23.41
CA LEU A 512 5.06 -24.61 -24.25
C LEU A 512 4.60 -26.00 -24.69
N ALA A 513 5.54 -26.94 -24.88
CA ALA A 513 5.25 -28.34 -25.20
C ALA A 513 4.49 -29.12 -24.11
N LYS A 514 4.15 -28.50 -22.98
CA LYS A 514 3.24 -29.10 -21.97
C LYS A 514 1.74 -28.89 -22.29
N ALA A 515 1.42 -28.04 -23.26
CA ALA A 515 0.07 -27.90 -23.80
C ALA A 515 -0.26 -29.04 -24.79
N ASP A 516 -1.54 -29.18 -25.16
CA ASP A 516 -1.92 -30.13 -26.24
C ASP A 516 -1.70 -29.52 -27.63
N GLU A 517 -1.86 -28.20 -27.74
CA GLU A 517 -1.64 -27.44 -28.98
C GLU A 517 -1.19 -26.01 -28.66
N VAL A 518 -0.30 -25.47 -29.49
CA VAL A 518 0.26 -24.12 -29.30
C VAL A 518 0.00 -23.26 -30.53
N ILE A 519 -0.44 -22.03 -30.32
CA ILE A 519 -0.53 -20.99 -31.34
C ILE A 519 0.49 -19.91 -30.97
N LEU A 520 1.38 -19.56 -31.90
CA LEU A 520 2.40 -18.53 -31.71
C LEU A 520 2.02 -17.27 -32.48
N LEU A 521 1.87 -16.16 -31.77
CA LEU A 521 1.64 -14.81 -32.31
C LEU A 521 2.97 -14.07 -32.49
N PRO A 522 3.08 -13.08 -33.40
CA PRO A 522 4.33 -12.38 -33.70
C PRO A 522 5.05 -11.86 -32.46
N ILE A 523 6.37 -12.05 -32.41
CA ILE A 523 7.20 -11.63 -31.27
C ILE A 523 6.99 -10.13 -31.03
N TYR A 524 6.61 -9.78 -29.80
CA TYR A 524 6.52 -8.39 -29.39
C TYR A 524 7.94 -7.84 -29.22
N ALA A 525 8.43 -7.12 -30.23
CA ALA A 525 9.81 -6.62 -30.30
C ALA A 525 10.14 -5.58 -29.21
N ALA A 526 9.13 -4.94 -28.62
CA ALA A 526 9.29 -3.72 -27.83
C ALA A 526 10.09 -2.65 -28.60
N ARG A 527 11.41 -2.54 -28.34
CA ARG A 527 12.34 -1.61 -29.03
C ARG A 527 13.54 -2.33 -29.66
N GLU A 528 13.52 -3.65 -29.71
CA GLU A 528 14.64 -4.46 -30.19
C GLU A 528 14.58 -4.67 -31.71
N GLU A 529 15.74 -4.59 -32.35
CA GLU A 529 15.94 -5.13 -33.69
C GLU A 529 16.28 -6.62 -33.60
N ASN A 530 15.78 -7.42 -34.55
CA ASN A 530 16.02 -8.87 -34.55
C ASN A 530 17.41 -9.22 -35.10
N VAL A 531 18.43 -9.03 -34.27
CA VAL A 531 19.83 -9.33 -34.64
C VAL A 531 20.12 -10.83 -34.65
N SER A 532 19.48 -11.61 -33.76
CA SER A 532 19.70 -13.06 -33.63
C SER A 532 19.03 -13.88 -34.73
N GLY A 533 18.07 -13.29 -35.45
CA GLY A 533 17.24 -13.99 -36.44
C GLY A 533 16.33 -15.04 -35.82
N VAL A 534 16.04 -14.95 -34.52
CA VAL A 534 15.05 -15.81 -33.86
C VAL A 534 13.67 -15.51 -34.43
N SER A 535 12.83 -16.52 -34.57
CA SER A 535 11.47 -16.36 -35.11
C SER A 535 10.52 -17.38 -34.52
N ASN A 536 9.22 -17.10 -34.60
CA ASN A 536 8.20 -18.03 -34.13
C ASN A 536 8.10 -19.29 -34.98
N GLU A 537 8.49 -19.23 -36.26
CA GLU A 537 8.56 -20.42 -37.12
C GLU A 537 9.63 -21.38 -36.61
N LYS A 538 10.79 -20.86 -36.22
CA LYS A 538 11.84 -21.67 -35.58
C LYS A 538 11.34 -22.26 -34.26
N LEU A 539 10.67 -21.45 -33.45
CA LEU A 539 10.12 -21.90 -32.16
C LEU A 539 9.03 -22.97 -32.34
N ALA A 540 8.16 -22.83 -33.35
CA ALA A 540 7.14 -23.82 -33.69
C ALA A 540 7.76 -25.17 -34.06
N VAL A 541 8.83 -25.17 -34.86
CA VAL A 541 9.59 -26.39 -35.19
C VAL A 541 10.17 -27.02 -33.92
N ALA A 542 10.78 -26.23 -33.04
CA ALA A 542 11.34 -26.73 -31.79
C ALA A 542 10.29 -27.31 -30.84
N ILE A 543 9.08 -26.73 -30.78
CA ILE A 543 7.95 -27.30 -30.01
C ILE A 543 7.49 -28.61 -30.64
N ALA A 544 7.44 -28.69 -31.98
CA ALA A 544 7.03 -29.89 -32.69
C ALA A 544 7.97 -31.09 -32.47
N GLU A 545 9.26 -30.85 -32.17
CA GLU A 545 10.21 -31.90 -31.78
C GLU A 545 9.81 -32.62 -30.48
N PHE A 546 9.00 -31.99 -29.62
CA PHE A 546 8.40 -32.62 -28.43
C PHE A 546 7.08 -33.36 -28.72
N GLY A 547 6.64 -33.42 -29.99
CA GLY A 547 5.40 -34.08 -30.40
C GLY A 547 4.14 -33.23 -30.22
N VAL A 548 4.27 -31.92 -29.98
CA VAL A 548 3.15 -30.99 -29.82
C VAL A 548 2.95 -30.17 -31.08
N LYS A 549 1.71 -30.04 -31.55
CA LYS A 549 1.40 -29.22 -32.72
C LYS A 549 1.55 -27.73 -32.36
N ALA A 550 2.34 -27.01 -33.14
CA ALA A 550 2.53 -25.57 -33.00
C ALA A 550 2.26 -24.85 -34.34
N THR A 551 1.40 -23.85 -34.32
CA THR A 551 0.99 -23.07 -35.51
C THR A 551 1.34 -21.61 -35.32
N VAL A 552 1.96 -20.97 -36.31
CA VAL A 552 2.23 -19.52 -36.28
C VAL A 552 1.08 -18.78 -36.97
N ILE A 553 0.51 -17.78 -36.29
CA ILE A 553 -0.59 -16.96 -36.80
C ILE A 553 -0.22 -15.48 -36.63
N GLN A 554 -0.54 -14.64 -37.63
CA GLN A 554 0.00 -13.28 -37.70
C GLN A 554 -0.86 -12.23 -36.99
N ASN A 555 -2.14 -12.49 -36.75
CA ASN A 555 -3.08 -11.52 -36.17
C ASN A 555 -4.12 -12.19 -35.24
N PRO A 556 -4.69 -11.44 -34.29
CA PRO A 556 -5.67 -11.97 -33.33
C PRO A 556 -6.92 -12.55 -34.01
N GLU A 557 -7.44 -11.89 -35.03
CA GLU A 557 -8.70 -12.27 -35.68
C GLU A 557 -8.60 -13.64 -36.36
N GLU A 558 -7.46 -13.90 -37.02
CA GLU A 558 -7.13 -15.20 -37.61
C GLU A 558 -6.95 -16.28 -36.54
N ALA A 559 -6.34 -15.94 -35.40
CA ALA A 559 -6.16 -16.88 -34.29
C ALA A 559 -7.52 -17.28 -33.69
N VAL A 560 -8.43 -16.31 -33.50
CA VAL A 560 -9.80 -16.55 -33.04
C VAL A 560 -10.55 -17.46 -34.02
N ALA A 561 -10.46 -17.19 -35.32
CA ALA A 561 -11.08 -18.01 -36.35
C ALA A 561 -10.52 -19.44 -36.34
N PHE A 562 -9.20 -19.61 -36.25
CA PHE A 562 -8.55 -20.93 -36.21
C PHE A 562 -8.93 -21.73 -34.95
N ILE A 563 -8.98 -21.08 -33.79
CA ILE A 563 -9.40 -21.73 -32.54
C ILE A 563 -10.84 -22.25 -32.66
N LYS A 564 -11.77 -21.40 -33.12
CA LYS A 564 -13.20 -21.75 -33.23
C LYS A 564 -13.45 -22.78 -34.34
N ASN A 565 -12.83 -22.59 -35.50
CA ASN A 565 -13.16 -23.34 -36.71
C ASN A 565 -12.25 -24.54 -36.98
N ASP A 566 -11.11 -24.70 -36.32
CA ASP A 566 -10.20 -25.81 -36.64
C ASP A 566 -9.92 -26.68 -35.40
N ILE A 567 -9.72 -26.06 -34.23
CA ILE A 567 -9.36 -26.80 -33.01
C ILE A 567 -10.60 -27.34 -32.28
N TYR A 568 -11.58 -26.48 -32.01
CA TYR A 568 -12.70 -26.79 -31.12
C TYR A 568 -14.01 -27.13 -31.84
N GLN A 569 -14.01 -27.36 -33.15
CA GLN A 569 -15.21 -27.77 -33.91
C GLN A 569 -15.93 -28.99 -33.31
N ASN A 570 -15.17 -29.94 -32.78
CA ASN A 570 -15.69 -31.25 -32.36
C ASN A 570 -15.25 -31.65 -30.94
N LYS A 571 -14.81 -30.70 -30.11
CA LYS A 571 -14.35 -30.95 -28.74
C LYS A 571 -14.52 -29.71 -27.86
N GLY A 572 -14.67 -29.91 -26.55
CA GLY A 572 -14.53 -28.86 -25.55
C GLY A 572 -13.09 -28.69 -25.10
N GLY A 573 -12.85 -27.72 -24.23
CA GLY A 573 -11.56 -27.62 -23.54
C GLY A 573 -11.25 -26.24 -22.99
N VAL A 574 -9.98 -25.87 -23.05
CA VAL A 574 -9.44 -24.67 -22.42
C VAL A 574 -8.48 -23.96 -23.37
N VAL A 575 -8.70 -22.66 -23.57
CA VAL A 575 -7.76 -21.76 -24.22
C VAL A 575 -7.07 -20.92 -23.15
N MET A 576 -5.74 -20.93 -23.15
CA MET A 576 -4.90 -20.11 -22.28
C MET A 576 -4.11 -19.13 -23.15
N THR A 577 -4.43 -17.83 -23.08
CA THR A 577 -3.64 -16.77 -23.72
C THR A 577 -2.52 -16.35 -22.79
N MET A 578 -1.30 -16.25 -23.31
CA MET A 578 -0.10 -16.01 -22.51
C MET A 578 0.85 -15.02 -23.20
N GLY A 579 1.33 -14.02 -22.47
CA GLY A 579 2.39 -13.12 -22.93
C GLY A 579 2.17 -11.67 -22.57
N ALA A 580 3.23 -10.87 -22.60
CA ALA A 580 3.16 -9.48 -22.11
C ALA A 580 2.51 -8.48 -23.07
N GLY A 581 2.26 -8.86 -24.34
CA GLY A 581 1.70 -7.98 -25.36
C GLY A 581 0.17 -8.05 -25.50
N ASP A 582 -0.40 -7.04 -26.16
CA ASP A 582 -1.86 -6.85 -26.27
C ASP A 582 -2.55 -7.84 -27.21
N MET A 583 -1.82 -8.46 -28.15
CA MET A 583 -2.43 -9.37 -29.13
C MET A 583 -3.06 -10.59 -28.44
N THR A 584 -2.43 -11.08 -27.38
CA THR A 584 -2.95 -12.20 -26.58
C THR A 584 -4.24 -11.81 -25.85
N THR A 585 -4.28 -10.62 -25.27
CA THR A 585 -5.49 -10.04 -24.65
C THR A 585 -6.62 -9.90 -25.67
N ASN A 586 -6.33 -9.39 -26.87
CA ASN A 586 -7.32 -9.22 -27.93
C ASN A 586 -7.93 -10.57 -28.35
N VAL A 587 -7.10 -11.61 -28.51
CA VAL A 587 -7.60 -12.97 -28.79
C VAL A 587 -8.55 -13.42 -27.68
N ALA A 588 -8.16 -13.26 -26.42
CA ALA A 588 -8.98 -13.68 -25.29
C ALA A 588 -10.34 -12.98 -25.25
N GLU A 589 -10.36 -11.67 -25.49
CA GLU A 589 -11.56 -10.84 -25.50
C GLU A 589 -12.49 -11.19 -26.67
N GLU A 590 -11.96 -11.31 -27.89
CA GLU A 590 -12.74 -11.68 -29.08
C GLU A 590 -13.29 -13.12 -29.03
N LEU A 591 -12.62 -14.02 -28.30
CA LEU A 591 -13.14 -15.38 -28.09
C LEU A 591 -14.44 -15.35 -27.29
N VAL A 592 -14.50 -14.53 -26.23
CA VAL A 592 -15.59 -14.52 -25.23
C VAL A 592 -16.73 -13.56 -25.53
N GLY A 593 -16.57 -12.63 -26.48
CA GLY A 593 -17.63 -11.76 -26.99
C GLY A 593 -17.53 -10.32 -26.50
#